data_AF-A0A1W9SF38-F1
#
_entry.id   AF-A0A1W9SF38-F1
#
_cell.length_a   1.000
_cell.length_b   1.000
_cell.length_c   1.000
_cell.angle_alpha   90.00
_cell.angle_beta   90.00
_cell.angle_gamma   90.00
#
_symmetry.space_group_name_H-M   'P 1'
#
loop_
_entity.id
_entity.type
_entity.pdbx_description
1 polymer ?
#
loop_
_entity_poly.entity_id
_entity_poly.type
_entity_poly.pdbx_seq_one_letter_code
_entity_poly.pdbx_strand_id
1 'polypeptide(L)'
;MSRVIKITNDMLQLAQIREPAYQFEFKQIDLLDFILEEHSHFVHKASAQKVTAIYENKVQKKIKLNTDAERFSQILDNLWNNALKYGDHSYPTEH
;
A
#
# COMPACT_ATOMS: atom_id res chain seq x y z
N MET A 1 17.92 -3.91 -2.07
CA MET A 1 18.11 -2.47 -2.38
C MET A 1 18.66 -1.77 -1.14
N SER A 2 19.63 -0.85 -1.30
CA SER A 2 20.21 -0.11 -0.18
C SER A 2 19.19 0.86 0.44
N ARG A 3 19.15 0.91 1.78
CA ARG A 3 18.28 1.83 2.55
C ARG A 3 18.45 3.30 2.14
N VAL A 4 19.65 3.68 1.72
CA VAL A 4 19.97 5.04 1.24
C VAL A 4 19.17 5.39 -0.01
N ILE A 5 19.06 4.47 -0.97
CA ILE A 5 18.34 4.70 -2.23
C ILE A 5 16.85 4.96 -1.95
N LYS A 6 16.24 4.20 -1.03
CA LYS A 6 14.84 4.40 -0.67
C LYS A 6 14.61 5.81 -0.09
N ILE A 7 15.47 6.24 0.82
CA ILE A 7 15.38 7.59 1.43
C ILE A 7 15.54 8.68 0.36
N THR A 8 16.51 8.54 -0.54
CA THR A 8 16.72 9.51 -1.63
C THR A 8 15.51 9.59 -2.55
N ASN A 9 14.91 8.45 -2.90
CA ASN A 9 13.70 8.41 -3.73
C ASN A 9 12.49 9.04 -3.03
N ASP A 10 12.31 8.77 -1.73
CA ASP A 10 11.22 9.37 -0.95
C ASP A 10 11.38 10.90 -0.87
N MET A 11 12.62 11.40 -0.68
CA MET A 11 12.91 12.84 -0.70
C MET A 11 12.66 13.47 -2.06
N LEU A 12 13.09 12.80 -3.15
CA LEU A 12 12.88 13.28 -4.51
C LEU A 12 11.39 13.38 -4.84
N GLN A 13 10.60 12.35 -4.50
CA GLN A 13 9.15 12.39 -4.72
C GLN A 13 8.47 13.50 -3.92
N LEU A 14 8.86 13.70 -2.66
CA LEU A 14 8.33 14.79 -1.85
C LEU A 14 8.66 16.17 -2.43
N ALA A 15 9.84 16.33 -3.02
CA ALA A 15 10.22 17.54 -3.72
C ALA A 15 9.36 17.74 -4.98
N GLN A 16 9.25 16.69 -5.81
CA GLN A 16 8.45 16.71 -7.04
C GLN A 16 6.99 17.05 -6.76
N ILE A 17 6.33 16.41 -5.79
CA ILE A 17 4.92 16.67 -5.46
C ILE A 17 4.65 18.14 -5.06
N ARG A 18 5.67 18.87 -4.57
CA ARG A 18 5.56 20.29 -4.21
C ARG A 18 5.75 21.23 -5.40
N GLU A 19 6.24 20.73 -6.52
CA GLU A 19 6.40 21.52 -7.72
C GLU A 19 5.03 21.73 -8.39
N PRO A 20 4.72 22.95 -8.86
CA PRO A 20 3.48 23.22 -9.61
C PRO A 20 3.35 22.36 -10.88
N ALA A 21 4.48 21.87 -11.40
CA ALA A 21 4.55 21.04 -12.59
C ALA A 21 4.16 19.58 -12.33
N TYR A 22 4.08 19.15 -11.07
CA TYR A 22 3.73 17.77 -10.75
C TYR A 22 2.26 17.51 -11.09
N GLN A 23 2.04 16.61 -12.04
CA GLN A 23 0.72 16.18 -12.46
C GLN A 23 0.39 14.85 -11.81
N PHE A 24 -0.73 14.80 -11.10
CA PHE A 24 -1.31 13.54 -10.65
C PHE A 24 -2.02 12.86 -11.80
N GLU A 25 -1.80 11.56 -11.95
CA GLU A 25 -2.42 10.76 -13.02
C GLU A 25 -3.73 10.17 -12.51
N PHE A 26 -4.73 11.04 -12.32
CA PHE A 26 -6.05 10.63 -11.83
C PHE A 26 -6.79 9.78 -12.88
N LYS A 27 -7.15 8.57 -12.48
CA LYS A 27 -8.00 7.67 -13.27
C LYS A 27 -9.09 7.04 -12.42
N GLN A 28 -10.17 6.66 -13.09
CA GLN A 28 -11.22 5.88 -12.46
C GLN A 28 -10.76 4.43 -12.27
N ILE A 29 -10.79 3.95 -11.03
CA ILE A 29 -10.49 2.57 -10.66
C ILE A 29 -11.69 1.92 -9.96
N ASP A 30 -11.81 0.59 -10.02
CA ASP A 30 -12.64 -0.18 -9.11
C ASP A 30 -11.85 -0.41 -7.82
N LEU A 31 -12.29 0.20 -6.72
CA LEU A 31 -11.57 0.19 -5.44
C LEU A 31 -11.45 -1.24 -4.88
N LEU A 32 -12.45 -2.09 -5.10
CA LEU A 32 -12.43 -3.45 -4.55
C LEU A 32 -11.36 -4.28 -5.27
N ASP A 33 -11.35 -4.22 -6.60
CA ASP A 33 -10.36 -4.94 -7.41
C ASP A 33 -8.94 -4.45 -7.08
N PHE A 34 -8.77 -3.12 -6.93
CA PHE A 34 -7.48 -2.52 -6.56
C PHE A 34 -6.99 -2.97 -5.18
N ILE A 35 -7.84 -2.95 -4.15
CA ILE A 35 -7.42 -3.37 -2.80
C ILE A 35 -7.13 -4.88 -2.74
N LEU A 36 -7.86 -5.70 -3.51
CA LEU A 36 -7.60 -7.14 -3.61
C LEU A 36 -6.24 -7.43 -4.26
N GLU A 37 -5.89 -6.71 -5.32
CA GLU A 37 -4.57 -6.80 -5.96
C GLU A 37 -3.44 -6.44 -4.98
N GLU A 38 -3.57 -5.28 -4.31
CA GLU A 38 -2.61 -4.81 -3.30
C GLU A 38 -2.48 -5.78 -2.11
N HIS A 39 -3.61 -6.33 -1.64
CA HIS A 39 -3.62 -7.33 -0.56
C HIS A 39 -2.91 -8.62 -1.00
N SER A 40 -3.15 -9.12 -2.20
CA SER A 40 -2.47 -10.30 -2.74
C SER A 40 -0.95 -10.11 -2.78
N HIS A 41 -0.47 -8.94 -3.22
CA HIS A 41 0.95 -8.61 -3.20
C HIS A 41 1.51 -8.58 -1.77
N PHE A 42 0.74 -8.08 -0.82
CA PHE A 42 1.15 -7.99 0.57
C PHE A 42 1.17 -9.34 1.30
N VAL A 43 0.21 -10.23 1.03
CA VAL A 43 0.15 -11.58 1.62
C VAL A 43 1.47 -12.33 1.43
N HIS A 44 2.07 -12.24 0.25
CA HIS A 44 3.38 -12.84 -0.03
C HIS A 44 4.50 -12.25 0.86
N LYS A 45 4.51 -10.93 1.08
CA LYS A 45 5.49 -10.27 1.96
C LYS A 45 5.27 -10.62 3.44
N ALA A 46 4.02 -10.69 3.88
CA ALA A 46 3.66 -11.01 5.26
C ALA A 46 3.98 -12.46 5.62
N SER A 47 3.69 -13.41 4.72
CA SER A 47 4.00 -14.83 4.88
C SER A 47 5.50 -15.07 5.09
N ALA A 48 6.37 -14.34 4.37
CA ALA A 48 7.82 -14.41 4.56
C ALA A 48 8.28 -13.99 5.97
N GLN A 49 7.46 -13.23 6.70
CA GLN A 49 7.70 -12.79 8.08
C GLN A 49 6.84 -13.55 9.10
N LYS A 50 6.18 -14.63 8.69
CA LYS A 50 5.25 -15.44 9.51
C LYS A 50 4.08 -14.63 10.10
N VAL A 51 3.64 -13.60 9.38
CA VAL A 51 2.47 -12.79 9.73
C VAL A 51 1.33 -13.10 8.77
N THR A 52 0.11 -13.18 9.28
CA THR A 52 -1.10 -13.35 8.48
C THR A 52 -1.70 -11.99 8.13
N ALA A 53 -1.87 -11.73 6.83
CA ALA A 53 -2.55 -10.53 6.34
C ALA A 53 -4.04 -10.82 6.12
N ILE A 54 -4.91 -10.22 6.91
CA ILE A 54 -6.37 -10.42 6.82
C ILE A 54 -6.99 -9.25 6.03
N TYR A 55 -7.85 -9.57 5.07
CA TYR A 55 -8.69 -8.60 4.37
C TYR A 55 -10.17 -8.87 4.68
N GLU A 56 -10.85 -7.87 5.23
CA GLU A 56 -12.28 -7.92 5.51
C GLU A 56 -12.99 -6.81 4.73
N ASN A 57 -14.00 -7.18 3.94
CA ASN A 57 -14.84 -6.23 3.23
C ASN A 57 -16.32 -6.44 3.57
N LYS A 58 -16.95 -5.38 4.09
CA LYS A 58 -18.39 -5.35 4.41
C LYS A 58 -19.23 -4.68 3.33
N VAL A 59 -18.60 -4.13 2.30
CA VAL A 59 -19.26 -3.41 1.22
C VAL A 59 -19.49 -4.34 0.03
N GLN A 60 -20.76 -4.52 -0.33
CA GLN A 60 -21.18 -5.39 -1.44
C GLN A 60 -21.28 -4.66 -2.79
N LYS A 61 -21.16 -3.33 -2.81
CA LYS A 61 -21.29 -2.51 -4.02
C LYS A 61 -19.92 -2.20 -4.60
N LYS A 62 -19.80 -2.23 -5.93
CA LYS A 62 -18.63 -1.69 -6.64
C LYS A 62 -18.46 -0.21 -6.30
N ILE A 63 -17.29 0.15 -5.83
CA ILE A 63 -16.93 1.55 -5.55
C ILE A 63 -15.98 1.99 -6.66
N LYS A 64 -16.43 2.93 -7.49
CA LYS A 64 -15.57 3.61 -8.44
C LYS A 64 -14.92 4.81 -7.76
N LEU A 65 -13.61 4.86 -7.76
CA LEU A 65 -12.82 5.95 -7.17
C LEU A 65 -12.01 6.64 -8.26
N ASN A 66 -12.01 7.97 -8.30
CA ASN A 66 -11.11 8.74 -9.15
C ASN A 66 -9.86 9.08 -8.35
N THR A 67 -8.74 8.40 -8.61
CA THR A 67 -7.49 8.55 -7.86
C THR A 67 -6.29 8.32 -8.76
N ASP A 68 -5.12 8.81 -8.34
CA ASP A 68 -3.85 8.34 -8.85
C ASP A 68 -3.55 6.96 -8.22
N ALA A 69 -3.62 5.91 -9.04
CA ALA A 69 -3.50 4.53 -8.55
C ALA A 69 -2.08 4.20 -8.08
N GLU A 70 -1.05 4.77 -8.72
CA GLU A 70 0.34 4.52 -8.34
C GLU A 70 0.62 5.15 -6.98
N ARG A 71 0.16 6.40 -6.78
CA ARG A 71 0.30 7.07 -5.48
C ARG A 71 -0.50 6.39 -4.39
N PHE A 72 -1.69 5.89 -4.72
CA PHE A 72 -2.48 5.17 -3.74
C PHE A 72 -1.84 3.84 -3.34
N SER A 73 -1.32 3.08 -4.31
CA SER A 73 -0.55 1.84 -4.07
C SER A 73 0.65 2.12 -3.18
N GLN A 74 1.39 3.20 -3.45
CA GLN A 74 2.51 3.61 -2.63
C GLN A 74 2.12 3.94 -1.17
N ILE A 75 0.98 4.60 -0.96
CA ILE A 75 0.46 4.86 0.39
C ILE A 75 0.16 3.54 1.09
N LEU A 76 -0.52 2.60 0.42
CA LEU A 76 -0.84 1.29 0.98
C LEU A 76 0.42 0.50 1.32
N ASP A 77 1.39 0.39 0.40
CA ASP A 77 2.66 -0.30 0.67
C ASP A 77 3.40 0.31 1.86
N ASN A 78 3.38 1.63 2.03
CA ASN A 78 3.96 2.29 3.19
C ASN A 78 3.26 1.91 4.50
N LEU A 79 1.92 1.92 4.52
CA LEU A 79 1.13 1.52 5.70
C LEU A 79 1.36 0.05 6.06
N TRP A 80 1.30 -0.82 5.07
CA TRP A 80 1.53 -2.26 5.21
C TRP A 80 2.95 -2.59 5.69
N ASN A 81 3.97 -1.96 5.12
CA ASN A 81 5.35 -2.14 5.57
C ASN A 81 5.55 -1.64 7.01
N ASN A 82 4.88 -0.57 7.40
CA ASN A 82 4.92 -0.09 8.77
C ASN A 82 4.22 -1.09 9.71
N ALA A 83 3.09 -1.67 9.30
CA ALA A 83 2.41 -2.71 10.05
C ALA A 83 3.30 -3.96 10.25
N LEU A 84 4.07 -4.39 9.25
CA LEU A 84 5.03 -5.50 9.44
C LEU A 84 6.18 -5.15 10.39
N LYS A 85 6.70 -3.92 10.33
CA LYS A 85 7.86 -3.52 11.14
C LYS A 85 7.53 -3.28 12.60
N TYR A 86 6.36 -2.71 12.86
CA TYR A 86 5.98 -2.22 14.18
C TYR A 86 4.74 -2.93 14.74
N GLY A 87 4.11 -3.80 13.96
CA GLY A 87 2.98 -4.59 14.39
C GLY A 87 3.36 -5.52 15.51
N ASP A 88 2.40 -5.76 16.40
CA ASP A 88 2.58 -6.67 17.51
C ASP A 88 2.57 -8.11 16.98
N HIS A 89 3.75 -8.73 16.93
CA HIS A 89 3.92 -10.12 16.49
C HIS A 89 3.49 -11.13 17.56
N SER A 90 3.02 -10.65 18.73
CA SER A 90 2.60 -11.50 19.84
C SER A 90 1.16 -11.99 19.73
N TYR A 91 0.37 -11.55 18.75
CA TYR A 91 -0.92 -12.17 18.46
C TYR A 91 -0.71 -13.54 17.79
N PRO A 92 -0.97 -14.67 18.47
CA PRO A 92 -0.91 -15.96 17.84
C PRO A 92 -2.01 -16.02 16.78
N THR A 93 -1.62 -16.37 15.56
CA THR A 93 -2.55 -16.93 14.58
C THR A 93 -2.96 -18.30 15.11
N GLU A 94 -3.99 -18.33 15.96
CA GLU A 94 -4.67 -19.57 16.33
C GLU A 94 -5.36 -20.11 15.07
N HIS A 95 -4.87 -21.25 14.61
CA HIS A 95 -5.56 -22.16 13.70
C HIS A 95 -6.07 -23.35 14.50
#